data_AF-A0A524K8V0-F1
#
_entry.id   AF-A0A524K8V0-F1
#
_cell.length_a   1.000
_cell.length_b   1.000
_cell.length_c   1.000
_cell.angle_alpha   90.00
_cell.angle_beta   90.00
_cell.angle_gamma   90.00
#
_symmetry.space_group_name_H-M   'P 1'
#
loop_
_entity.id
_entity.type
_entity.pdbx_description
1 polymer ?
#
loop_
_entity_poly.entity_id
_entity_poly.type
_entity_poly.pdbx_seq_one_letter_code
_entity_poly.pdbx_strand_id
1 'polypeptide(L)'
;MFKDSRILNGYTSSSEHYDKEGWQDYTDYAEYYYGENAKKIFEKSQKYKRVTTIDIPELESFFENYSHWIVFREGYEEWFNFDYKIQLKENDYFVLEIKDPSFGKYDDYDIYYFDAEQSILYFFHTNI
;
A
#
# COMPACT_ATOMS: atom_id res chain seq x y z
N MET A 1 1.57 16.81 -11.89
CA MET A 1 1.29 15.56 -11.17
C MET A 1 2.51 14.67 -11.34
N PHE A 2 3.37 14.59 -10.33
CA PHE A 2 4.50 13.66 -10.34
C PHE A 2 3.90 12.26 -10.30
N LYS A 3 4.09 11.47 -11.36
CA LYS A 3 3.65 10.09 -11.38
C LYS A 3 4.65 9.29 -10.57
N ASP A 4 4.23 8.79 -9.41
CA ASP A 4 5.08 7.89 -8.64
C ASP A 4 5.47 6.70 -9.52
N SER A 5 6.77 6.48 -9.64
CA SER A 5 7.30 5.45 -10.52
C SER A 5 6.98 4.03 -10.03
N ARG A 6 6.56 3.89 -8.76
CA ARG A 6 6.12 2.64 -8.14
C ARG A 6 4.70 2.26 -8.60
N ILE A 7 3.89 3.23 -9.04
CA ILE A 7 2.59 2.96 -9.69
C ILE A 7 2.85 2.61 -11.16
N LEU A 8 2.93 1.31 -11.46
CA LEU A 8 3.24 0.83 -12.80
C LEU A 8 2.13 1.21 -13.78
N ASN A 9 2.48 1.49 -15.04
CA ASN A 9 1.49 1.78 -16.08
C ASN A 9 0.58 0.57 -16.32
N GLY A 10 -0.66 0.82 -16.75
CA GLY A 10 -1.61 -0.22 -17.17
C GLY A 10 -2.84 -0.37 -16.27
N TYR A 11 -2.98 0.43 -15.22
CA TYR A 11 -4.24 0.51 -14.47
C TYR A 11 -5.33 1.20 -15.31
N THR A 12 -6.57 0.79 -15.12
CA THR A 12 -7.75 1.29 -15.86
C THR A 12 -8.54 2.32 -15.07
N SER A 13 -8.45 2.28 -13.74
CA SER A 13 -9.13 3.18 -12.82
C SER A 13 -8.36 3.25 -11.50
N SER A 14 -8.60 4.30 -10.73
CA SER A 14 -8.09 4.45 -9.37
C SER A 14 -9.15 5.00 -8.43
N SER A 15 -9.01 4.68 -7.14
CA SER A 15 -9.69 5.35 -6.02
C SER A 15 -8.61 5.93 -5.11
N GLU A 16 -8.59 7.24 -4.94
CA GLU A 16 -7.48 7.96 -4.29
C GLU A 16 -8.02 8.78 -3.11
N HIS A 17 -7.48 8.52 -1.92
CA HIS A 17 -7.90 9.12 -0.65
C HIS A 17 -6.66 9.71 0.02
N TYR A 18 -6.41 10.98 -0.28
CA TYR A 18 -5.30 11.76 0.25
C TYR A 18 -5.80 12.75 1.30
N ASP A 19 -5.12 12.84 2.44
CA ASP A 19 -5.41 13.88 3.43
C ASP A 19 -5.11 15.27 2.82
N LYS A 20 -6.06 16.21 2.99
CA LYS A 20 -6.02 17.54 2.36
C LYS A 20 -5.35 18.60 3.23
N GLU A 21 -5.05 18.31 4.51
CA GLU A 21 -4.52 19.30 5.46
C GLU A 21 -3.08 18.97 5.91
N GLY A 22 -2.16 18.86 4.93
CA GLY A 22 -0.78 18.39 5.11
C GLY A 22 0.21 19.34 5.81
N TRP A 23 0.10 19.51 7.13
CA TRP A 23 1.17 20.03 8.01
C TRP A 23 1.33 19.24 9.34
N GLN A 24 0.51 18.21 9.56
CA GLN A 24 0.47 17.36 10.77
C GLN A 24 0.42 15.88 10.36
N ASP A 25 0.50 14.97 11.34
CA ASP A 25 0.30 13.52 11.22
C ASP A 25 -0.81 13.22 10.19
N TYR A 26 -0.53 12.41 9.17
CA TYR A 26 -1.48 12.06 8.12
C TYR A 26 -1.24 10.66 7.55
N THR A 27 -2.30 10.13 6.93
CA THR A 27 -2.26 8.87 6.19
C THR A 27 -2.94 9.03 4.85
N ASP A 28 -2.41 8.35 3.84
CA ASP A 28 -3.00 8.29 2.51
C ASP A 28 -3.24 6.85 2.07
N TYR A 29 -4.31 6.67 1.31
CA TYR A 29 -4.69 5.39 0.74
C TYR A 29 -5.08 5.53 -0.72
N ALA A 30 -4.64 4.60 -1.57
CA ALA A 30 -5.15 4.54 -2.93
C ALA A 30 -5.23 3.11 -3.44
N GLU A 31 -6.17 2.89 -4.34
CA GLU A 31 -6.34 1.65 -5.09
C GLU A 31 -6.16 1.93 -6.58
N TYR A 32 -5.38 1.10 -7.25
CA TYR A 32 -5.22 1.14 -8.70
C TYR A 32 -5.62 -0.22 -9.27
N TYR A 33 -6.67 -0.23 -10.08
CA TYR A 33 -7.24 -1.45 -10.64
C TYR A 33 -6.61 -1.73 -12.01
N TYR A 34 -6.07 -2.93 -12.20
CA TYR A 34 -5.43 -3.34 -13.44
C TYR A 34 -6.24 -4.43 -14.16
N GLY A 35 -5.98 -4.61 -15.45
CA GLY A 35 -6.57 -5.70 -16.25
C GLY A 35 -5.81 -7.03 -16.15
N GLU A 36 -6.30 -8.07 -16.84
CA GLU A 36 -5.86 -9.47 -16.75
C GLU A 36 -4.34 -9.74 -16.91
N ASN A 37 -3.57 -8.81 -17.48
CA ASN A 37 -2.12 -8.95 -17.65
C ASN A 37 -1.29 -8.30 -16.53
N ALA A 38 -1.93 -7.74 -15.49
CA ALA A 38 -1.30 -7.02 -14.40
C ALA A 38 -0.16 -7.80 -13.77
N LYS A 39 -0.40 -9.05 -13.37
CA LYS A 39 0.59 -9.91 -12.72
C LYS A 39 1.92 -9.99 -13.48
N LYS A 40 1.90 -10.08 -14.80
CA LYS A 40 3.12 -10.12 -15.65
C LYS A 40 3.90 -8.82 -15.61
N ILE A 41 3.24 -7.68 -15.37
CA ILE A 41 3.87 -6.36 -15.24
C ILE A 41 4.66 -6.31 -13.93
N PHE A 42 4.05 -6.75 -12.82
CA PHE A 42 4.70 -6.78 -11.50
C PHE A 42 5.79 -7.83 -11.42
N GLU A 43 5.58 -9.03 -11.98
CA GLU A 43 6.59 -10.10 -12.08
C GLU A 43 7.89 -9.67 -12.77
N LYS A 44 7.77 -8.82 -13.81
CA LYS A 44 8.92 -8.31 -14.57
C LYS A 44 9.54 -7.05 -13.96
N SER A 45 8.84 -6.43 -13.01
CA SER A 45 9.29 -5.20 -12.38
C SER A 45 10.49 -5.48 -11.49
N GLN A 46 11.55 -4.69 -11.65
CA GLN A 46 12.70 -4.73 -10.74
C GLN A 46 12.44 -3.96 -9.44
N LYS A 47 11.28 -3.29 -9.32
CA LYS A 47 10.94 -2.47 -8.15
C LYS A 47 10.23 -3.28 -7.07
N TYR A 48 9.45 -4.27 -7.49
CA TYR A 48 8.60 -5.04 -6.58
C TYR A 48 9.30 -6.33 -6.17
N LYS A 49 9.24 -6.61 -4.87
CA LYS A 49 9.62 -7.89 -4.31
C LYS A 49 8.40 -8.80 -4.27
N ARG A 50 8.57 -10.07 -4.62
CA ARG A 50 7.53 -11.08 -4.41
C ARG A 50 7.41 -11.40 -2.92
N VAL A 51 6.20 -11.38 -2.37
CA VAL A 51 5.91 -11.74 -0.97
C VAL A 51 6.28 -13.20 -0.74
N THR A 52 7.09 -13.44 0.28
CA THR A 52 7.42 -14.76 0.81
C THR A 52 6.84 -14.93 2.21
N THR A 53 6.77 -16.17 2.71
CA THR A 53 6.34 -16.45 4.08
C THR A 53 7.17 -15.76 5.17
N ILE A 54 8.42 -15.40 4.86
CA ILE A 54 9.31 -14.64 5.77
C ILE A 54 8.88 -13.18 5.87
N ASP A 55 8.29 -12.63 4.81
CA ASP A 55 7.91 -11.21 4.73
C ASP A 55 6.55 -10.94 5.39
N ILE A 56 5.68 -11.95 5.45
CA ILE A 56 4.30 -11.81 5.96
C ILE A 56 4.26 -11.19 7.36
N PRO A 57 4.99 -11.67 8.38
CA PRO A 57 4.90 -11.09 9.73
C PRO A 57 5.33 -9.62 9.79
N GLU A 58 6.29 -9.21 8.96
CA GLU A 58 6.70 -7.81 8.89
C GLU A 58 5.60 -6.96 8.27
N LEU A 59 5.08 -7.37 7.11
CA LEU A 59 3.98 -6.68 6.43
C LEU A 59 2.71 -6.59 7.28
N GLU A 60 2.33 -7.67 7.98
CA GLU A 60 1.22 -7.66 8.93
C GLU A 60 1.40 -6.56 9.99
N SER A 61 2.61 -6.40 10.53
CA SER A 61 2.87 -5.38 11.56
C SER A 61 2.71 -3.94 11.03
N PHE A 62 3.05 -3.72 9.77
CA PHE A 62 2.87 -2.42 9.11
C PHE A 62 1.40 -2.16 8.78
N PHE A 63 0.68 -3.15 8.25
CA PHE A 63 -0.76 -3.02 7.99
C PHE A 63 -1.58 -2.86 9.26
N GLU A 64 -1.20 -3.54 10.35
CA GLU A 64 -1.81 -3.35 11.67
C GLU A 64 -1.59 -1.93 12.18
N ASN A 65 -0.37 -1.40 12.07
CA ASN A 65 -0.08 -0.01 12.41
C ASN A 65 -0.93 0.97 11.58
N TYR A 66 -0.97 0.80 10.27
CA TYR A 66 -1.80 1.62 9.39
C TYR A 66 -3.28 1.55 9.79
N SER A 67 -3.80 0.34 10.02
CA SER A 67 -5.19 0.11 10.41
C SER A 67 -5.54 0.79 11.73
N HIS A 68 -4.62 0.83 12.70
CA HIS A 68 -4.82 1.61 13.92
C HIS A 68 -5.04 3.10 13.62
N TRP A 69 -4.21 3.72 12.77
CA TRP A 69 -4.37 5.13 12.40
C TRP A 69 -5.68 5.41 11.67
N ILE A 70 -6.12 4.49 10.81
CA ILE A 70 -7.40 4.58 10.09
C ILE A 70 -8.58 4.52 11.07
N VAL A 71 -8.58 3.57 12.01
CA VAL A 71 -9.67 3.42 12.99
C VAL A 71 -9.77 4.62 13.93
N PHE A 72 -8.66 5.26 14.27
CA PHE A 72 -8.67 6.47 15.11
C PHE A 72 -9.19 7.72 14.40
N ARG A 73 -9.35 7.71 13.07
CA ARG A 73 -9.87 8.84 12.29
C ARG A 73 -11.34 8.64 11.93
N GLU A 74 -12.20 9.53 12.41
CA GLU A 74 -13.63 9.50 12.09
C GLU A 74 -13.87 9.58 10.56
N GLY A 75 -14.74 8.71 10.03
CA GLY A 75 -15.19 8.73 8.64
C GLY A 75 -14.33 7.99 7.62
N TYR A 76 -13.26 7.31 8.05
CA TYR A 76 -12.36 6.57 7.16
C TYR A 76 -12.84 5.13 6.81
N GLU A 77 -13.79 4.58 7.58
CA GLU A 77 -14.31 3.22 7.40
C GLU A 77 -15.03 3.00 6.06
N GLU A 78 -15.54 4.06 5.41
CA GLU A 78 -16.37 3.93 4.20
C GLU A 78 -15.56 3.63 2.93
N TRP A 79 -14.28 3.99 2.90
CA TRP A 79 -13.44 3.85 1.72
C TRP A 79 -12.24 2.93 1.92
N PHE A 80 -11.91 2.59 3.17
CA PHE A 80 -10.86 1.62 3.45
C PHE A 80 -11.41 0.19 3.33
N ASN A 81 -11.01 -0.53 2.27
CA ASN A 81 -11.53 -1.86 1.97
C ASN A 81 -10.47 -2.98 2.02
N PHE A 82 -9.26 -2.68 2.53
CA PHE A 82 -8.16 -3.63 2.59
C PHE A 82 -8.15 -4.39 3.93
N ASP A 83 -8.41 -5.69 3.88
CA ASP A 83 -8.26 -6.60 5.03
C ASP A 83 -6.98 -7.44 4.85
N TYR A 84 -5.90 -7.01 5.50
CA TYR A 84 -4.61 -7.69 5.42
C TYR A 84 -4.66 -9.13 5.94
N LYS A 85 -5.61 -9.52 6.80
CA LYS A 85 -5.72 -10.90 7.30
C LYS A 85 -6.25 -11.87 6.23
N ILE A 86 -6.91 -11.34 5.21
CA ILE A 86 -7.50 -12.11 4.11
C ILE A 86 -6.69 -11.92 2.82
N GLN A 87 -6.24 -10.70 2.57
CA GLN A 87 -5.64 -10.29 1.29
C GLN A 87 -4.12 -10.41 1.26
N LEU A 88 -3.42 -10.39 2.41
CA LEU A 88 -1.98 -10.61 2.43
C LEU A 88 -1.67 -12.08 2.11
N LYS A 89 -1.10 -12.35 0.95
CA LYS A 89 -0.82 -13.71 0.46
C LYS A 89 0.59 -13.85 -0.06
N GLU A 90 1.14 -15.05 0.05
CA GLU A 90 2.39 -15.41 -0.63
C GLU A 90 2.21 -15.32 -2.15
N ASN A 91 3.26 -14.92 -2.86
CA ASN A 91 3.29 -14.71 -4.32
C ASN A 91 2.58 -13.46 -4.84
N ASP A 92 2.04 -12.62 -3.95
CA ASP A 92 1.76 -11.23 -4.25
C ASP A 92 3.06 -10.42 -4.34
N TYR A 93 2.96 -9.11 -4.61
CA TYR A 93 4.11 -8.27 -4.86
C TYR A 93 4.05 -7.01 -4.01
N PHE A 94 5.17 -6.59 -3.44
CA PHE A 94 5.20 -5.41 -2.62
C PHE A 94 6.44 -4.54 -2.80
N VAL A 95 6.31 -3.28 -2.39
CA VAL A 95 7.38 -2.37 -2.04
C VAL A 95 7.07 -1.84 -0.66
N LEU A 96 8.05 -1.88 0.25
CA LEU A 96 8.00 -1.23 1.55
C LEU A 96 9.18 -0.26 1.61
N GLU A 97 8.90 1.00 1.89
CA GLU A 97 9.92 2.04 2.02
C GLU A 97 9.70 2.81 3.32
N ILE A 98 10.71 2.79 4.19
CA ILE A 98 10.77 3.62 5.40
C ILE A 98 11.57 4.87 5.01
N LYS A 99 10.92 6.04 5.00
CA LYS A 99 11.52 7.27 4.46
C LYS A 99 12.52 7.90 5.41
N ASP A 100 12.19 7.94 6.70
CA ASP A 100 13.10 8.38 7.75
C ASP A 100 13.08 7.43 8.96
N PRO A 101 14.03 6.48 9.02
CA PRO A 101 14.09 5.52 10.12
C PRO A 101 14.52 6.13 11.45
N SER A 102 14.91 7.42 11.50
CA SER A 102 15.34 8.07 12.74
C SER A 102 14.19 8.48 13.65
N PHE A 103 12.99 8.67 13.10
CA PHE A 103 11.79 8.98 13.88
C PHE A 103 11.15 7.72 14.46
N GLY A 104 11.08 6.67 13.65
CA GLY A 104 10.56 5.38 14.06
C GLY A 104 10.23 4.55 12.84
N LYS A 105 10.26 3.22 12.96
CA LYS A 105 9.99 2.35 11.82
C LYS A 105 8.55 2.46 11.27
N TYR A 106 7.63 3.05 12.03
CA TYR A 106 6.21 3.17 11.71
C TYR A 106 5.74 4.62 11.56
N ASP A 107 6.67 5.57 11.50
CA ASP A 107 6.33 6.99 11.56
C ASP A 107 6.22 7.57 10.16
N ASP A 108 7.20 7.29 9.27
CA ASP A 108 7.15 7.70 7.85
C ASP A 108 7.47 6.52 6.93
N TYR A 109 6.43 5.97 6.29
CA TYR A 109 6.58 4.86 5.36
C TYR A 109 5.57 4.88 4.21
N ASP A 110 5.94 4.21 3.11
CA ASP A 110 5.06 3.86 2.01
C ASP A 110 4.99 2.33 1.85
N ILE A 111 3.80 1.82 1.58
CA ILE A 111 3.59 0.44 1.13
C ILE A 111 2.86 0.47 -0.20
N TYR A 112 3.42 -0.24 -1.17
CA TYR A 112 2.76 -0.58 -2.41
C TYR A 112 2.54 -2.08 -2.39
N TYR A 113 1.28 -2.53 -2.30
CA TYR A 113 0.92 -3.93 -2.23
C TYR A 113 0.05 -4.32 -3.41
N PHE A 114 0.54 -5.18 -4.28
CA PHE A 114 -0.19 -5.69 -5.43
C PHE A 114 -0.75 -7.08 -5.15
N ASP A 115 -2.06 -7.14 -4.98
CA ASP A 115 -2.84 -8.37 -4.91
C ASP A 115 -2.96 -8.96 -6.32
N ALA A 116 -2.25 -10.06 -6.56
CA ALA A 116 -2.17 -10.66 -7.88
C ALA A 116 -3.43 -11.43 -8.28
N GLU A 117 -4.29 -11.80 -7.32
CA GLU A 117 -5.56 -12.46 -7.56
C GLU A 117 -6.61 -11.44 -8.02
N GLN A 118 -6.69 -10.30 -7.34
CA GLN A 118 -7.65 -9.24 -7.65
C GLN A 118 -7.16 -8.27 -8.71
N SER A 119 -5.87 -8.29 -9.04
CA SER A 119 -5.22 -7.32 -9.94
C SER A 119 -5.37 -5.87 -9.45
N ILE A 120 -5.23 -5.66 -8.14
CA ILE A 120 -5.32 -4.35 -7.49
C ILE A 120 -3.98 -4.02 -6.84
N LEU A 121 -3.45 -2.83 -7.12
CA LEU A 121 -2.36 -2.24 -6.37
C LEU A 121 -2.94 -1.31 -5.31
N TYR A 122 -2.69 -1.65 -4.05
CA TYR A 122 -2.98 -0.83 -2.90
C TYR A 122 -1.75 0.02 -2.56
N PHE A 123 -1.98 1.29 -2.26
CA PHE A 123 -0.99 2.23 -1.76
C PHE A 123 -1.41 2.68 -0.37
N PHE A 124 -0.44 2.66 0.55
CA PHE A 124 -0.59 3.12 1.92
C PHE A 124 0.57 4.06 2.21
N HIS A 125 0.28 5.23 2.76
CA HIS A 125 1.30 6.14 3.27
C HIS A 125 0.95 6.57 4.68
N THR A 126 1.96 6.61 5.52
CA THR A 126 1.88 7.14 6.88
C THR A 126 2.99 8.16 7.06
N ASN A 127 2.67 9.28 7.69
CA ASN A 127 3.60 10.30 8.18
C ASN A 127 3.06 10.82 9.52
N ILE A 128 3.67 10.42 10.63
CA ILE A 128 3.24 10.71 12.02
C ILE A 128 4.41 11.29 12.79
#